data_AF-A0A522VJL2-F1
#
_entry.id   AF-A0A522VJL2-F1
#
_cell.length_a   1.000
_cell.length_b   1.000
_cell.length_c   1.000
_cell.angle_alpha   90.00
_cell.angle_beta   90.00
_cell.angle_gamma   90.00
#
_symmetry.space_group_name_H-M   'P 1'
#
loop_
_entity.id
_entity.type
_entity.pdbx_description
1 polymer ?
#
loop_
_entity_poly.entity_id
_entity_poly.type
_entity_poly.pdbx_seq_one_letter_code
_entity_poly.pdbx_strand_id
1 'polypeptide(L)' 'MNTKALLKNPAPSCPDSLLQLLRSQLMQYARTPSPRVASNIVNCLDQLLIHPQFKAPPDERCTYRRMRMYWRLVENQG' A
#
# COMPACT_ATOMS: atom_id res chain seq x y z
N MET A 1 -7.52 8.50 -33.46
CA MET A 1 -8.04 9.17 -32.25
C MET A 1 -7.32 8.57 -31.06
N ASN A 2 -6.59 9.41 -30.31
CA ASN A 2 -5.58 9.01 -29.32
C ASN A 2 -6.20 9.15 -27.91
N THR A 3 -6.48 8.04 -27.23
CA THR A 3 -7.11 7.99 -25.89
C THR A 3 -6.06 7.79 -24.80
N LYS A 4 -5.23 8.81 -24.57
CA LYS A 4 -4.29 8.82 -23.43
C LYS A 4 -4.32 10.17 -22.73
N ALA A 5 -5.32 10.37 -21.87
CA ALA A 5 -5.26 11.28 -20.71
C ALA A 5 -6.65 11.37 -20.03
N LEU A 6 -7.04 10.35 -19.28
CA LEU A 6 -7.84 10.58 -18.06
C LEU A 6 -6.86 10.39 -16.90
N LEU A 7 -6.30 11.47 -16.36
CA LEU A 7 -6.81 12.12 -15.15
C LEU A 7 -6.99 11.08 -14.02
N LYS A 8 -5.95 10.88 -13.21
CA LYS A 8 -5.62 11.67 -12.00
C LYS A 8 -6.58 11.30 -10.86
N ASN A 9 -6.02 10.53 -9.92
CA ASN A 9 -6.61 9.91 -8.73
C ASN A 9 -7.60 8.76 -9.01
N PRO A 10 -7.16 7.49 -8.94
CA PRO A 10 -8.13 6.42 -8.83
C PRO A 10 -8.93 6.65 -7.54
N ALA A 11 -10.25 6.51 -7.63
CA ALA A 11 -11.12 6.33 -6.48
C ALA A 11 -10.48 5.35 -5.49
N PRO A 12 -10.76 5.44 -4.18
CA PRO A 12 -10.24 4.48 -3.22
C PRO A 12 -10.53 3.08 -3.75
N SER A 13 -9.46 2.38 -4.12
CA SER A 13 -9.55 1.09 -4.79
C SER A 13 -10.19 0.14 -3.78
N CYS A 14 -11.08 -0.75 -4.24
CA CYS A 14 -11.66 -1.77 -3.38
C CYS A 14 -10.58 -2.39 -2.48
N PRO A 15 -10.87 -2.68 -1.20
CA PRO A 15 -9.85 -3.12 -0.25
C PRO A 15 -9.09 -4.36 -0.75
N ASP A 16 -9.75 -5.25 -1.49
CA ASP A 16 -9.11 -6.41 -2.13
C ASP A 16 -8.04 -6.02 -3.16
N SER A 17 -8.28 -4.98 -3.95
CA SER A 17 -7.29 -4.45 -4.90
C SER A 17 -6.09 -3.84 -4.18
N LEU A 18 -6.32 -3.15 -3.05
CA LEU A 18 -5.24 -2.65 -2.19
C LEU A 18 -4.45 -3.79 -1.56
N LEU A 19 -5.10 -4.86 -1.10
CA LEU A 19 -4.43 -6.05 -0.57
C LEU A 19 -3.59 -6.75 -1.64
N GLN A 20 -4.09 -6.88 -2.86
CA GLN A 20 -3.34 -7.45 -3.97
C GLN A 20 -2.14 -6.58 -4.37
N LEU A 21 -2.31 -5.25 -4.35
CA LEU A 21 -1.23 -4.29 -4.57
C LEU A 21 -0.17 -4.38 -3.47
N LEU A 22 -0.59 -4.45 -2.20
CA LEU A 22 0.32 -4.63 -1.07
C LEU A 22 1.16 -5.90 -1.23
N ARG A 23 0.52 -7.02 -1.62
CA ARG A 23 1.21 -8.29 -1.87
C ARG A 23 2.24 -8.17 -3.00
N SER A 24 1.90 -7.52 -4.11
CA SER A 24 2.82 -7.37 -5.24
C SER A 24 4.03 -6.49 -4.88
N GLN A 25 3.80 -5.42 -4.11
CA GLN A 25 4.87 -4.54 -3.62
C GLN A 25 5.79 -5.24 -2.62
N LEU A 26 5.25 -6.06 -1.71
CA LEU A 26 6.06 -6.87 -0.79
C LEU A 26 6.96 -7.85 -1.56
N MET A 27 6.40 -8.53 -2.57
CA MET A 27 7.17 -9.42 -3.44
C MET A 27 8.23 -8.67 -4.26
N GLN A 28 7.90 -7.46 -4.74
CA GLN A 28 8.85 -6.61 -5.45
C GLN A 28 9.99 -6.18 -4.53
N TYR A 29 9.69 -5.75 -3.31
CA TYR A 29 10.72 -5.33 -2.36
C TYR A 29 11.67 -6.48 -2.02
N ALA A 30 11.14 -7.70 -1.84
CA ALA A 30 11.96 -8.89 -1.59
C ALA A 30 12.93 -9.20 -2.75
N ARG A 31 12.56 -8.88 -4.00
CA ARG A 31 13.43 -9.08 -5.18
C ARG A 31 14.39 -7.92 -5.41
N THR A 32 13.94 -6.70 -5.16
CA THR A 32 14.69 -5.48 -5.43
C THR A 32 14.38 -4.43 -4.36
N PRO A 33 15.08 -4.52 -3.21
CA PRO A 33 14.88 -3.58 -2.11
C PRO A 33 15.20 -2.16 -2.57
N SER A 34 14.27 -1.23 -2.35
CA SER A 34 14.51 0.18 -2.60
C SER A 34 13.62 1.07 -1.73
N PRO A 35 14.07 2.29 -1.36
CA PRO A 35 13.25 3.24 -0.59
C PRO A 35 11.93 3.56 -1.29
N ARG A 36 11.94 3.63 -2.63
CA ARG A 36 10.74 3.88 -3.43
C ARG A 36 9.68 2.77 -3.26
N VAL A 37 10.09 1.50 -3.26
CA VAL A 37 9.14 0.40 -3.06
C VAL A 37 8.65 0.35 -1.61
N ALA A 38 9.52 0.62 -0.63
CA ALA A 38 9.12 0.77 0.77
C ALA A 38 8.05 1.88 0.95
N SER A 39 8.25 3.04 0.32
CA SER A 39 7.29 4.14 0.37
C SER A 39 5.95 3.79 -0.28
N ASN A 40 5.97 3.05 -1.39
CA ASN A 40 4.76 2.54 -2.02
C ASN A 40 3.97 1.60 -1.09
N ILE A 41 4.66 0.75 -0.31
CA ILE A 41 4.05 -0.13 0.69
C ILE A 41 3.38 0.69 1.80
N VAL A 42 4.06 1.73 2.32
CA VAL A 42 3.48 2.64 3.33
C VAL A 42 2.22 3.30 2.79
N ASN A 43 2.26 3.84 1.57
CA ASN A 43 1.11 4.49 0.94
C ASN A 43 -0.07 3.52 0.74
N CYS A 44 0.21 2.26 0.39
CA CYS A 44 -0.81 1.23 0.25
C CYS A 44 -1.47 0.89 1.59
N LEU A 45 -0.67 0.74 2.65
CA LEU A 45 -1.16 0.50 4.01
C LEU A 45 -1.97 1.69 4.55
N ASP A 46 -1.52 2.92 4.28
CA ASP A 46 -2.26 4.13 4.64
C ASP A 46 -3.64 4.16 3.97
N GLN A 47 -3.71 3.90 2.66
CA GLN A 47 -4.97 3.82 1.92
C GLN A 47 -5.89 2.70 2.43
N LEU A 48 -5.33 1.52 2.73
CA LEU A 48 -6.10 0.38 3.24
C LEU A 48 -6.71 0.69 4.61
N LEU A 49 -5.92 1.26 5.53
CA LEU A 49 -6.35 1.53 6.92
C LEU A 49 -7.42 2.62 7.05
N ILE A 50 -7.46 3.58 6.12
CA ILE A 50 -8.48 4.64 6.06
C ILE A 50 -9.71 4.23 5.23
N HIS A 51 -9.64 3.10 4.50
CA HIS A 51 -10.70 2.71 3.58
C HIS A 51 -12.00 2.37 4.33
N PRO A 52 -13.15 2.99 4.01
CA PRO A 52 -14.39 2.82 4.77
C PRO A 52 -14.96 1.39 4.69
N GLN A 53 -14.67 0.67 3.61
CA GLN A 53 -15.11 -0.72 3.42
C GLN A 53 -14.11 -1.74 4.00
N PHE A 54 -12.95 -1.30 4.50
CA PHE A 54 -11.97 -2.21 5.09
C PHE A 54 -12.38 -2.55 6.53
N LYS A 55 -13.17 -3.62 6.66
CA LYS A 55 -13.73 -4.13 7.92
C LYS A 55 -12.92 -5.31 8.47
N ALA A 56 -11.60 -5.18 8.51
CA ALA A 56 -10.75 -6.22 9.11
C ALA A 56 -10.95 -6.32 10.64
N PRO A 57 -10.81 -7.51 11.23
CA PRO A 57 -10.80 -7.69 12.68
C PRO A 57 -9.77 -6.78 13.38
N PRO A 58 -9.97 -6.43 14.66
CA PRO A 58 -9.05 -5.56 15.40
C PRO A 58 -7.59 -6.03 15.36
N ASP A 59 -7.36 -7.34 15.47
CA ASP A 59 -6.01 -7.93 15.45
C ASP A 59 -5.31 -7.76 14.10
N GLU A 60 -6.04 -7.95 13.01
CA GLU A 60 -5.53 -7.69 11.66
C GLU A 60 -5.23 -6.20 11.47
N ARG A 61 -6.11 -5.30 11.91
CA ARG A 61 -5.86 -3.85 11.83
C ARG A 61 -4.61 -3.44 12.61
N CYS A 62 -4.39 -4.03 13.79
CA CYS A 62 -3.16 -3.85 14.55
C CYS A 62 -1.93 -4.34 13.76
N THR A 63 -2.04 -5.47 13.06
CA THR A 63 -0.97 -6.01 12.22
C THR A 63 -0.61 -5.04 11.08
N TYR A 64 -1.60 -4.53 10.34
CA TYR A 64 -1.36 -3.54 9.28
C TYR A 64 -0.76 -2.23 9.81
N ARG A 65 -1.16 -1.78 11.01
CA ARG A 65 -0.55 -0.61 11.67
C ARG A 65 0.92 -0.85 12.04
N ARG A 66 1.26 -2.03 12.60
CA ARG A 66 2.65 -2.39 12.90
C ARG A 66 3.50 -2.49 11.64
N MET A 67 2.98 -3.12 10.59
CA MET A 67 3.63 -3.16 9.28
C MET A 67 3.91 -1.75 8.77
N ARG A 68 2.92 -0.85 8.84
CA ARG A 68 3.09 0.54 8.40
C ARG A 68 4.22 1.25 9.15
N MET A 69 4.28 1.10 10.48
CA MET A 69 5.37 1.69 11.29
C MET A 69 6.73 1.13 10.87
N TYR A 70 6.83 -0.18 10.67
CA TYR A 70 8.06 -0.82 10.19
C TYR A 70 8.50 -0.27 8.83
N TRP A 71 7.59 -0.22 7.85
CA TRP A 71 7.91 0.24 6.50
C TRP A 71 8.27 1.73 6.43
N ARG A 72 7.74 2.55 7.34
CA ARG A 72 8.20 3.94 7.52
C ARG A 72 9.63 4.03 8.01
N LEU A 73 10.07 3.12 8.86
CA LEU A 73 11.47 3.08 9.27
C LEU A 73 12.37 2.61 8.11
N VAL A 74 11.89 1.66 7.31
CA VAL A 74 12.64 1.13 6.16
C VAL A 74 12.80 2.17 5.05
N GLU A 75 11.75 2.95 4.72
CA GLU A 75 11.85 3.96 3.66
C GLU A 75 12.81 5.12 4.02
N ASN A 76 13.02 5.38 5.32
CA ASN A 76 13.93 6.42 5.81
C ASN A 76 15.39 5.96 5.98
N GLN A 77 15.72 4.71 5.65
CA GLN A 77 17.05 4.12 5.80
C GLN A 77 17.91 4.14 4.52
N GLY A 78 17.43 4.72 3.42
CA GLY A 78 18.15 4.75 2.15
C GLY A 78 18.30 6.13 1.54
#